data_AF-A0A4Y2N871-F1
#
_entry.id   AF-A0A4Y2N871-F1
#
_cell.length_a   1.000
_cell.length_b   1.000
_cell.length_c   1.000
_cell.angle_alpha   90.00
_cell.angle_beta   90.00
_cell.angle_gamma   90.00
#
_symmetry.space_group_name_H-M   'P 1'
#
loop_
_entity.id
_entity.type
_entity.pdbx_description
1 polymer ?
#
loop_
_entity_poly.entity_id
_entity_poly.type
_entity_poly.pdbx_seq_one_letter_code
_entity_poly.pdbx_strand_id
1 'polypeptide(L)'
;MNKTDPEHSISSVSNCNASVLSDVKLPTLSVPTFNGKIENWIMFKDMFVASVIENKSISNSIKLQYLKASCRDEALRVIQSISISDANFDIAWKLLEDGCSNKRELLNAIIKKLLSQTNISESSSAIVNLIVITNECIRSLEVLHYKVENLSETMIMFIIVEKLDKSTRYWWEKELNNSDDFGTLKQLL
;
A
#
# COMPACT_ATOMS: atom_id res chain seq x y z
N MET A 1 -10.92 32.31 -79.67
CA MET A 1 -11.43 30.93 -79.78
C MET A 1 -11.00 30.18 -78.51
N ASN A 2 -11.97 29.89 -77.63
CA ASN A 2 -12.03 28.86 -76.55
C ASN A 2 -10.80 28.54 -75.67
N LYS A 3 -10.96 28.75 -74.33
CA LYS A 3 -11.13 27.73 -73.23
C LYS A 3 -9.77 27.28 -72.64
N THR A 4 -9.50 27.13 -71.34
CA THR A 4 -10.28 26.77 -70.14
C THR A 4 -9.34 26.87 -68.92
N ASP A 5 -9.78 27.40 -67.78
CA ASP A 5 -9.26 27.06 -66.43
C ASP A 5 -9.87 25.70 -65.98
N PRO A 6 -9.30 24.92 -65.02
CA PRO A 6 -9.30 25.28 -63.60
C PRO A 6 -8.09 24.82 -62.74
N GLU A 7 -8.05 25.40 -61.54
CA GLU A 7 -7.24 25.11 -60.36
C GLU A 7 -7.14 23.62 -59.98
N HIS A 8 -6.01 23.21 -59.37
CA HIS A 8 -6.06 22.40 -58.15
C HIS A 8 -4.72 22.43 -57.40
N SER A 9 -4.69 23.22 -56.33
CA SER A 9 -3.83 23.01 -55.18
C SER A 9 -4.26 21.71 -54.49
N ILE A 10 -3.36 20.76 -54.28
CA ILE A 10 -3.55 19.68 -53.30
C ILE A 10 -2.27 19.52 -52.48
N SER A 11 -2.48 19.70 -51.19
CA SER A 11 -1.58 19.66 -50.05
C SER A 11 -1.14 18.25 -49.65
N SER A 12 0.05 18.20 -49.07
CA SER A 12 0.43 17.40 -47.88
C SER A 12 0.13 15.90 -47.85
N VAL A 13 1.19 15.10 -47.83
CA VAL A 13 1.18 13.80 -47.14
C VAL A 13 2.38 13.74 -46.20
N SER A 14 2.24 14.33 -45.01
CA SER A 14 3.12 14.01 -43.88
C SER A 14 2.65 12.68 -43.30
N ASN A 15 3.45 11.65 -43.53
CA ASN A 15 3.22 10.29 -43.10
C ASN A 15 3.30 10.21 -41.56
N CYS A 16 2.16 10.17 -40.87
CA CYS A 16 2.12 9.94 -39.43
C CYS A 16 2.16 8.43 -39.14
N ASN A 17 3.34 7.95 -38.76
CA ASN A 17 3.48 6.64 -38.11
C ASN A 17 2.86 6.73 -36.72
N ALA A 18 1.55 6.49 -36.62
CA ALA A 18 0.91 6.19 -35.34
C ALA A 18 1.38 4.81 -34.90
N SER A 19 2.33 4.77 -33.97
CA SER A 19 2.70 3.56 -33.24
C SER A 19 1.44 3.01 -32.57
N VAL A 20 0.90 1.92 -33.12
CA VAL A 20 -0.15 1.13 -32.50
C VAL A 20 0.47 0.46 -31.29
N LEU A 21 0.46 1.16 -30.14
CA LEU A 21 0.61 0.51 -28.86
C LEU A 21 -0.61 -0.39 -28.73
N SER A 22 -0.38 -1.70 -28.84
CA SER A 22 -1.36 -2.72 -28.52
C SER A 22 -1.95 -2.41 -27.14
N ASP A 23 -3.21 -1.97 -27.15
CA ASP A 23 -3.99 -1.58 -25.98
C ASP A 23 -4.26 -2.82 -25.13
N VAL A 24 -3.27 -3.22 -24.34
CA VAL A 24 -3.46 -4.20 -23.26
C VAL A 24 -4.39 -3.53 -22.27
N LYS A 25 -5.69 -3.80 -22.41
CA LYS A 25 -6.71 -3.35 -21.46
C LYS A 25 -6.51 -4.07 -20.15
N LEU A 26 -5.72 -3.46 -19.28
CA LEU A 26 -5.61 -3.84 -17.89
C LEU A 26 -7.00 -3.76 -17.24
N PRO A 27 -7.32 -4.66 -16.28
CA PRO A 27 -8.53 -4.53 -15.49
C PRO A 27 -8.66 -3.11 -14.93
N THR A 28 -9.86 -2.55 -14.99
CA THR A 28 -10.12 -1.20 -14.46
C THR A 28 -9.74 -1.17 -12.99
N LEU A 29 -8.71 -0.41 -12.64
CA LEU A 29 -8.23 -0.31 -11.27
C LEU A 29 -9.33 0.33 -10.42
N SER A 30 -9.84 -0.39 -9.43
CA SER A 30 -10.80 0.18 -8.48
C SER A 30 -10.08 1.19 -7.59
N VAL A 31 -10.77 2.29 -7.26
CA VAL A 31 -10.21 3.30 -6.37
C VAL A 31 -10.06 2.67 -4.99
N PRO A 32 -8.86 2.72 -4.37
CA PRO A 32 -8.64 2.12 -3.05
C PRO A 32 -9.57 2.72 -2.01
N THR A 33 -9.90 1.95 -0.97
CA THR A 33 -10.72 2.43 0.15
C THR A 33 -9.87 2.69 1.38
N PHE A 34 -10.26 3.70 2.16
CA PHE A 34 -9.55 4.07 3.38
C PHE A 34 -10.53 4.42 4.50
N ASN A 35 -10.43 3.73 5.63
CA ASN A 35 -11.31 3.92 6.78
C ASN A 35 -10.72 4.81 7.89
N GLY A 36 -9.51 5.35 7.69
CA GLY A 36 -8.82 6.16 8.69
C GLY A 36 -7.86 5.39 9.61
N LYS A 37 -7.71 4.07 9.41
CA LYS A 37 -6.73 3.29 10.16
C LYS A 37 -5.32 3.63 9.70
N ILE A 38 -4.51 4.19 10.60
CA ILE A 38 -3.16 4.66 10.31
C ILE A 38 -2.28 3.53 9.76
N GLU A 39 -2.46 2.28 10.21
CA GLU A 39 -1.72 1.12 9.68
C GLU A 39 -1.90 0.90 8.16
N ASN A 40 -3.02 1.34 7.59
CA ASN A 40 -3.34 1.19 6.17
C ASN A 40 -3.05 2.46 5.36
N TRP A 41 -2.61 3.55 6.01
CA TRP A 41 -2.44 4.85 5.36
C TRP A 41 -1.41 4.81 4.23
N ILE A 42 -0.26 4.18 4.45
CA ILE A 42 0.82 4.13 3.46
C ILE A 42 0.34 3.43 2.18
N MET A 43 -0.24 2.24 2.31
CA MET A 43 -0.78 1.48 1.18
C MET A 43 -1.84 2.28 0.42
N PHE A 44 -2.78 2.90 1.14
CA PHE A 44 -3.81 3.74 0.52
C PHE A 44 -3.19 4.92 -0.22
N LYS A 45 -2.26 5.63 0.42
CA LYS A 45 -1.58 6.79 -0.13
C LYS A 45 -0.88 6.43 -1.43
N ASP A 46 -0.07 5.39 -1.44
CA ASP A 46 0.70 4.96 -2.62
C ASP A 46 -0.23 4.60 -3.78
N MET A 47 -1.27 3.82 -3.50
CA MET A 47 -2.23 3.41 -4.53
C MET A 47 -3.05 4.59 -5.05
N PHE A 48 -3.50 5.50 -4.18
CA PHE A 48 -4.29 6.67 -4.58
C PHE A 48 -3.45 7.69 -5.35
N VAL A 49 -2.19 7.89 -4.96
CA VAL A 49 -1.24 8.77 -5.67
C VAL A 49 -1.07 8.29 -7.11
N ALA A 50 -0.69 7.02 -7.28
CA ALA A 50 -0.43 6.45 -8.61
C ALA A 50 -1.69 6.42 -9.50
N SER A 51 -2.87 6.19 -8.91
CA SER A 51 -4.11 5.97 -9.67
C SER A 51 -4.85 7.28 -10.00
N VAL A 52 -4.82 8.25 -9.09
CA VAL A 52 -5.68 9.45 -9.14
C VAL A 52 -4.85 10.73 -9.16
N ILE A 53 -3.84 10.88 -8.30
CA ILE A 53 -3.12 12.15 -8.16
C ILE A 53 -2.20 12.40 -9.35
N GLU A 54 -1.45 11.38 -9.78
CA GLU A 54 -0.52 11.46 -10.91
C GLU A 54 -1.24 11.53 -12.27
N ASN A 55 -2.54 11.21 -12.31
CA ASN A 55 -3.33 11.32 -13.52
C ASN A 55 -3.59 12.80 -13.86
N LYS A 56 -2.91 13.29 -14.91
CA LYS A 56 -3.02 14.67 -15.39
C LYS A 56 -4.28 14.95 -16.21
N SER A 57 -5.05 13.92 -16.57
CA SER A 57 -6.27 14.09 -17.38
C SER A 57 -7.51 14.49 -16.57
N ILE A 58 -7.42 14.47 -15.24
CA ILE A 58 -8.53 14.83 -14.33
C ILE A 58 -8.20 16.06 -13.49
N SER A 59 -9.20 16.92 -13.29
CA SER A 59 -9.10 18.12 -12.45
C SER A 59 -9.05 17.79 -10.96
N ASN A 60 -8.57 18.73 -10.15
CA ASN A 60 -8.49 18.56 -8.70
C ASN A 60 -9.87 18.35 -8.05
N SER A 61 -10.92 18.99 -8.55
CA SER A 61 -12.31 18.78 -8.16
C SER A 61 -12.76 17.33 -8.36
N ILE A 62 -12.40 16.72 -9.50
CA ILE A 62 -12.67 15.30 -9.77
C ILE A 62 -11.83 14.39 -8.86
N LYS A 63 -10.54 14.72 -8.64
CA LYS A 63 -9.69 14.00 -7.68
C LYS A 63 -10.28 14.04 -6.27
N LEU A 64 -10.84 15.17 -5.83
CA LEU A 64 -11.50 15.31 -4.54
C LEU A 64 -12.79 14.49 -4.46
N GLN A 65 -13.56 14.40 -5.55
CA GLN A 65 -14.73 13.52 -5.60
C GLN A 65 -14.32 12.05 -5.42
N TYR A 66 -13.25 11.61 -6.09
CA TYR A 66 -12.68 10.27 -5.89
C TYR A 66 -12.17 10.06 -4.47
N LEU A 67 -11.46 11.04 -3.90
CA LEU A 67 -10.95 10.97 -2.53
C LEU A 67 -12.09 10.76 -1.53
N LYS A 68 -13.17 11.52 -1.65
CA LYS A 68 -14.37 11.36 -0.82
C LYS A 68 -15.05 10.01 -1.01
N ALA A 69 -15.12 9.51 -2.24
CA ALA A 69 -15.72 8.21 -2.54
C ALA A 69 -14.89 7.03 -2.00
N SER A 70 -13.56 7.20 -1.90
CA SER A 70 -12.61 6.26 -1.33
C SER A 70 -12.60 6.23 0.20
N CYS A 71 -12.83 7.38 0.83
CA CYS A 71 -12.85 7.47 2.28
C CYS A 71 -14.11 6.83 2.89
N ARG A 72 -13.93 6.23 4.06
CA ARG A 72 -14.95 5.61 4.91
C ARG A 72 -14.73 6.04 6.35
N ASP A 73 -15.77 5.89 7.17
CA ASP A 73 -15.72 6.05 8.63
C ASP A 73 -14.97 7.33 9.08
N GLU A 74 -13.88 7.15 9.83
CA GLU A 74 -13.05 8.23 10.37
C GLU A 74 -12.46 9.12 9.27
N ALA A 75 -11.87 8.50 8.23
CA ALA A 75 -11.28 9.23 7.12
C ALA A 75 -12.31 10.08 6.38
N LEU A 76 -13.54 9.56 6.21
CA LEU A 76 -14.60 10.33 5.57
C LEU A 76 -15.01 11.51 6.46
N ARG A 77 -15.16 11.29 7.76
CA ARG A 77 -15.54 12.34 8.73
C ARG A 77 -14.60 13.54 8.69
N VAL A 78 -13.29 13.29 8.51
CA VAL A 78 -12.25 14.32 8.43
C VAL A 78 -12.46 15.26 7.24
N ILE A 79 -12.82 14.74 6.06
CA ILE A 79 -12.93 15.54 4.83
C ILE A 79 -14.36 15.84 4.37
N GLN A 80 -15.38 15.35 5.09
CA GLN A 80 -16.77 15.38 4.64
C GLN A 80 -17.28 16.80 4.40
N SER A 81 -16.94 17.74 5.28
CA SER A 81 -17.39 19.14 5.23
C SER A 81 -16.76 19.97 4.11
N ILE A 82 -15.67 19.50 3.49
CA ILE A 82 -14.95 20.24 2.44
C ILE A 82 -15.75 20.23 1.14
N SER A 83 -16.10 21.39 0.58
CA SER A 83 -16.82 21.45 -0.69
C SER A 83 -15.96 20.97 -1.86
N ILE A 84 -16.58 20.32 -2.85
CA ILE A 84 -15.87 19.83 -4.05
C ILE A 84 -15.50 21.03 -4.91
N SER A 85 -14.20 21.33 -4.99
CA SER A 85 -13.63 22.37 -5.86
C SER A 85 -12.15 22.08 -6.15
N ASP A 86 -11.59 22.69 -7.19
CA ASP A 86 -10.17 22.50 -7.53
C ASP A 86 -9.23 23.03 -6.43
N ALA A 87 -9.62 24.12 -5.76
CA ALA A 87 -8.85 24.73 -4.68
C ALA A 87 -8.81 23.89 -3.40
N ASN A 88 -9.77 22.98 -3.23
CA ASN A 88 -9.96 22.25 -1.97
C ASN A 88 -9.34 20.86 -1.97
N PHE A 89 -8.87 20.34 -3.11
CA PHE A 89 -8.27 19.00 -3.17
C PHE A 89 -7.03 18.92 -2.27
N ASP A 90 -6.08 19.84 -2.44
CA ASP A 90 -4.83 19.84 -1.69
C ASP A 90 -5.07 20.01 -0.19
N ILE A 91 -6.10 20.79 0.19
CA ILE A 91 -6.53 20.97 1.58
C ILE A 91 -7.04 19.64 2.16
N ALA A 92 -7.95 18.96 1.45
CA ALA A 92 -8.51 17.69 1.90
C ALA A 92 -7.45 16.58 1.99
N TRP A 93 -6.56 16.52 1.00
CA TRP A 93 -5.46 15.56 0.97
C TRP A 93 -4.50 15.78 2.14
N LYS A 94 -4.10 17.03 2.38
CA LYS A 94 -3.24 17.40 3.49
C LYS A 94 -3.89 17.12 4.85
N LEU A 95 -5.19 17.35 5.00
CA LEU A 95 -5.91 17.05 6.24
C LEU A 95 -5.85 15.55 6.61
N LEU A 96 -6.02 14.68 5.61
CA LEU A 96 -5.85 13.23 5.79
C LEU A 96 -4.40 12.87 6.10
N GLU A 97 -3.47 13.46 5.37
CA GLU A 97 -2.04 13.24 5.58
C GLU A 97 -1.62 13.66 6.98
N ASP A 98 -1.97 14.85 7.44
CA ASP A 98 -1.66 15.36 8.77
C ASP A 98 -2.29 14.48 9.86
N GLY A 99 -3.54 14.06 9.67
CA GLY A 99 -4.23 13.12 10.57
C GLY A 99 -3.55 11.75 10.66
N CYS A 100 -2.88 11.31 9.59
CA CYS A 100 -2.15 10.04 9.54
C CYS A 100 -0.62 10.19 9.71
N SER A 101 -0.12 11.43 9.83
CA SER A 101 1.31 11.75 9.90
C SER A 101 1.90 11.58 11.29
N ASN A 102 1.10 11.14 12.27
CA ASN A 102 1.62 10.79 13.58
C ASN A 102 2.44 9.49 13.48
N LYS A 103 3.70 9.64 13.07
CA LYS A 103 4.67 8.55 12.92
C LYS A 103 4.78 7.72 14.20
N ARG A 104 4.63 8.35 15.37
CA ARG A 104 4.67 7.66 16.66
C ARG A 104 3.45 6.77 16.86
N GLU A 105 2.25 7.24 16.53
CA GLU A 105 1.05 6.41 16.59
C GLU A 105 1.06 5.28 15.58
N LEU A 106 1.53 5.53 14.35
CA LEU A 106 1.72 4.48 13.35
C LEU A 106 2.71 3.40 13.82
N LEU A 107 3.87 3.83 14.33
CA LEU A 107 4.87 2.92 14.89
C LEU A 107 4.28 2.11 16.05
N ASN A 108 3.58 2.77 16.98
CA ASN A 108 2.91 2.11 18.10
C ASN A 108 1.84 1.12 17.62
N ALA A 109 1.08 1.43 16.57
CA ALA A 109 0.07 0.54 16.01
C ALA A 109 0.71 -0.72 15.40
N ILE A 110 1.80 -0.57 14.64
CA ILE A 110 2.54 -1.70 14.06
C ILE A 110 3.12 -2.59 15.17
N ILE A 111 3.79 -1.99 16.16
CA ILE A 111 4.34 -2.72 17.32
C ILE A 111 3.23 -3.41 18.09
N LYS A 112 2.10 -2.73 18.34
CA LYS A 112 0.95 -3.31 19.04
C LYS A 112 0.37 -4.48 18.25
N LYS A 113 0.24 -4.37 16.93
CA LYS A 113 -0.21 -5.47 16.04
C LYS A 113 0.70 -6.68 16.20
N LEU A 114 2.02 -6.50 16.12
CA LEU A 114 3.02 -7.55 16.33
C LEU A 114 2.91 -8.22 17.72
N LEU A 115 2.86 -7.44 18.79
CA LEU A 115 2.85 -7.97 20.16
C LEU A 115 1.50 -8.62 20.55
N SER A 116 0.41 -8.14 19.96
CA SER A 116 -0.96 -8.60 20.21
C SER A 116 -1.34 -9.90 19.50
N GLN A 117 -0.45 -10.47 18.67
CA GLN A 117 -0.68 -11.76 18.04
C GLN A 117 -1.00 -12.82 19.11
N THR A 118 -2.04 -13.61 18.86
CA THR A 118 -2.55 -14.62 19.80
C THR A 118 -1.61 -15.80 19.91
N ASN A 119 -1.60 -16.47 21.06
CA ASN A 119 -0.90 -17.75 21.20
C ASN A 119 -1.57 -18.80 20.30
N ILE A 120 -0.76 -19.59 19.63
CA ILE A 120 -1.19 -20.48 18.55
C ILE A 120 -1.01 -21.93 18.99
N SER A 121 -2.00 -22.76 18.69
CA SER A 121 -1.95 -24.23 18.81
C SER A 121 -1.43 -24.84 17.51
N GLU A 122 -1.07 -26.13 17.49
CA GLU A 122 -0.40 -26.93 16.45
C GLU A 122 -1.02 -26.92 15.01
N SER A 123 -1.94 -26.00 14.70
CA SER A 123 -2.48 -25.79 13.35
C SER A 123 -1.46 -25.10 12.45
N SER A 124 -1.02 -25.79 11.39
CA SER A 124 -0.10 -25.24 10.38
C SER A 124 -0.59 -23.92 9.78
N SER A 125 -1.91 -23.77 9.56
CA SER A 125 -2.49 -22.53 9.03
C SER A 125 -2.32 -21.34 9.97
N ALA A 126 -2.30 -21.58 11.28
CA ALA A 126 -2.17 -20.54 12.28
C ALA A 126 -0.70 -20.10 12.39
N ILE A 127 0.25 -21.04 12.34
CA ILE A 127 1.69 -20.75 12.28
C ILE A 127 2.02 -19.92 11.03
N VAL A 128 1.51 -20.32 9.85
CA VAL A 128 1.71 -19.55 8.62
C VAL A 128 1.14 -18.14 8.76
N ASN A 129 -0.07 -17.99 9.31
CA ASN A 129 -0.67 -16.67 9.51
C ASN A 129 0.13 -15.80 10.49
N LEU A 130 0.71 -16.38 11.55
CA LEU A 130 1.60 -15.70 12.48
C LEU A 130 2.78 -15.08 11.72
N ILE A 131 3.48 -15.91 10.96
CA ILE A 131 4.66 -15.53 10.18
C ILE A 131 4.31 -14.47 9.13
N VAL A 132 3.16 -14.60 8.46
CA VAL A 132 2.69 -13.61 7.48
C VAL A 132 2.49 -12.25 8.14
N ILE A 133 1.76 -12.19 9.25
CA ILE A 133 1.50 -10.95 9.98
C ILE A 133 2.80 -10.35 10.54
N THR A 134 3.72 -11.17 11.05
CA THR A 134 5.02 -10.72 11.54
C THR A 134 5.84 -10.07 10.42
N ASN A 135 5.93 -10.72 9.26
CA ASN A 135 6.65 -10.17 8.11
C ASN A 135 5.98 -8.90 7.56
N GLU A 136 4.65 -8.81 7.59
CA GLU A 136 3.92 -7.58 7.26
C GLU A 136 4.33 -6.42 8.18
N CYS A 137 4.44 -6.68 9.49
CA CYS A 137 4.89 -5.68 10.45
C CYS A 137 6.35 -5.27 10.21
N ILE A 138 7.26 -6.22 9.96
CA ILE A 138 8.67 -5.95 9.65
C ILE A 138 8.78 -5.05 8.41
N ARG A 139 8.13 -5.41 7.30
CA ARG A 139 8.12 -4.59 6.08
C ARG A 139 7.58 -3.18 6.33
N SER A 140 6.53 -3.07 7.14
CA SER A 140 5.95 -1.76 7.49
C SER A 140 6.95 -0.90 8.28
N LEU A 141 7.74 -1.51 9.18
CA LEU A 141 8.81 -0.82 9.90
C LEU A 141 9.93 -0.36 8.96
N GLU A 142 10.35 -1.20 8.02
CA GLU A 142 11.40 -0.88 7.04
C GLU A 142 10.99 0.27 6.12
N VAL A 143 9.74 0.30 5.66
CA VAL A 143 9.18 1.42 4.87
C VAL A 143 9.20 2.73 5.67
N LEU A 144 9.06 2.65 6.99
CA LEU A 144 9.20 3.79 7.91
C LEU A 144 10.65 4.11 8.26
N HIS A 145 11.63 3.47 7.59
CA HIS A 145 13.06 3.58 7.82
C HIS A 145 13.55 3.07 9.19
N TYR A 146 12.77 2.20 9.85
CA TYR A 146 13.22 1.45 11.03
C TYR A 146 13.74 0.09 10.60
N LYS A 147 15.07 -0.03 10.50
CA LYS A 147 15.73 -1.27 10.14
C LYS A 147 15.58 -2.33 11.23
N VAL A 148 15.22 -3.54 10.82
CA VAL A 148 15.15 -4.72 11.69
C VAL A 148 16.41 -5.55 11.43
N GLU A 149 17.42 -5.40 12.28
CA GLU A 149 18.74 -6.02 12.11
C GLU A 149 19.29 -6.43 13.49
N ASN A 150 20.04 -7.54 13.55
CA ASN A 150 20.72 -8.02 14.75
C ASN A 150 19.74 -8.21 15.93
N LEU A 151 19.91 -7.43 17.00
CA LEU A 151 19.12 -7.54 18.22
C LEU A 151 17.61 -7.39 17.97
N SER A 152 17.17 -6.50 17.07
CA SER A 152 15.73 -6.35 16.82
C SER A 152 15.14 -7.55 16.10
N GLU A 153 15.89 -8.18 15.20
CA GLU A 153 15.51 -9.45 14.56
C GLU A 153 15.42 -10.57 15.60
N THR A 154 16.44 -10.71 16.46
CA THR A 154 16.45 -11.69 17.57
C THR A 154 15.29 -11.48 18.54
N MET A 155 15.00 -10.23 18.90
CA MET A 155 13.88 -9.91 19.80
C MET A 155 12.53 -10.26 19.19
N ILE A 156 12.33 -9.97 17.90
CA ILE A 156 11.10 -10.36 17.19
C ILE A 156 11.00 -11.88 17.16
N MET A 157 12.09 -12.57 16.84
CA MET A 157 12.11 -14.03 16.81
C MET A 157 11.72 -14.63 18.16
N PHE A 158 12.32 -14.14 19.25
CA PHE A 158 11.97 -14.54 20.61
C PHE A 158 10.47 -14.33 20.92
N ILE A 159 9.92 -13.16 20.56
CA ILE A 159 8.50 -12.86 20.73
C ILE A 159 7.62 -13.85 19.97
N ILE A 160 7.98 -14.21 18.74
CA ILE A 160 7.21 -15.15 17.91
C ILE A 160 7.26 -16.56 18.48
N VAL A 161 8.44 -17.04 18.91
CA VAL A 161 8.58 -18.36 19.55
C VAL A 161 7.76 -18.44 20.85
N GLU A 162 7.67 -17.34 21.60
CA GLU A 162 6.84 -17.26 22.79
C GLU A 162 5.33 -17.40 22.50
N LYS A 163 4.89 -17.11 21.27
CA LYS A 163 3.49 -17.31 20.83
C LYS A 163 3.18 -18.74 20.41
N LEU A 164 4.19 -19.59 20.20
CA LEU A 164 4.00 -20.99 19.83
C LEU A 164 3.62 -21.82 21.06
N ASP A 165 2.80 -22.85 20.85
CA ASP A 165 2.53 -23.86 21.86
C ASP A 165 3.79 -24.68 22.20
N LYS A 166 3.72 -25.42 23.31
CA LYS A 166 4.85 -26.17 23.85
C LYS A 166 5.40 -27.22 22.88
N SER A 167 4.52 -27.90 22.13
CA SER A 167 4.94 -28.95 21.20
C SER A 167 5.67 -28.33 20.01
N THR A 168 5.09 -27.28 19.41
CA THR A 168 5.70 -26.58 18.27
C THR A 168 7.04 -25.95 18.65
N ARG A 169 7.13 -25.34 19.85
CA ARG A 169 8.38 -24.79 20.38
C ARG A 169 9.45 -25.88 20.59
N TYR A 170 9.07 -27.03 21.13
CA TYR A 170 9.99 -28.14 21.30
C TYR A 170 10.56 -28.63 19.95
N TRP A 171 9.71 -28.77 18.94
CA TRP A 171 10.17 -29.14 17.59
C TRP A 171 11.07 -28.07 16.97
N TRP A 172 10.73 -26.79 17.16
CA TRP A 172 11.54 -25.66 16.73
C TRP A 172 12.94 -25.67 17.36
N GLU A 173 13.04 -25.80 18.68
CA GLU A 173 14.31 -25.89 19.40
C GLU A 173 15.12 -27.12 18.96
N LYS A 174 14.44 -28.24 18.68
CA LYS A 174 15.09 -29.46 18.19
C LYS A 174 15.71 -29.27 16.81
N GLU A 175 15.04 -28.57 15.90
CA GLU A 175 15.55 -28.26 14.56
C GLU A 175 16.75 -27.30 14.64
N LEU A 176 16.74 -26.38 15.61
CA LEU A 176 17.81 -25.42 15.86
C LEU A 176 19.05 -25.98 16.54
N ASN A 177 19.01 -27.17 17.15
CA ASN A 177 20.15 -27.78 17.87
C ASN A 177 21.45 -27.95 17.04
N ASN A 178 21.42 -27.63 15.74
CA ASN A 178 22.58 -27.60 14.85
C ASN A 178 23.18 -26.19 14.64
N SER A 179 22.69 -25.16 15.35
CA SER A 179 23.12 -23.76 15.20
C SER A 179 23.09 -23.01 16.54
N ASP A 180 24.11 -22.18 16.81
CA ASP A 180 24.13 -21.25 17.96
C ASP A 180 23.26 -19.99 17.73
N ASP A 181 22.55 -19.92 16.61
CA ASP A 181 21.69 -18.78 16.22
C ASP A 181 20.22 -19.00 16.64
N PHE A 182 19.49 -17.90 16.89
CA PHE A 182 18.07 -17.90 17.25
C PHE A 182 17.13 -18.31 16.11
N GLY A 183 17.67 -18.54 14.92
CA GLY A 183 16.94 -18.96 13.73
C GLY A 183 16.17 -17.82 13.07
N THR A 184 15.59 -18.13 11.92
CA THR A 184 14.88 -17.17 11.07
C THR A 184 13.42 -17.56 10.92
N LEU A 185 12.56 -16.56 10.65
CA LEU A 185 11.14 -16.80 10.34
C LEU A 185 10.92 -17.76 9.15
N LYS A 186 11.90 -17.90 8.25
CA LYS A 186 11.84 -18.83 7.11
C LYS A 186 11.97 -20.28 7.52
N GLN A 187 12.69 -20.57 8.61
CA GLN A 187 12.86 -21.93 9.12
C GLN A 187 11.63 -22.41 9.91
N LEU A 188 10.75 -21.49 10.33
CA LEU A 188 9.49 -21.79 11.02
C LEU A 188 8.37 -22.27 10.06
N LEU A 189 8.59 -22.22 8.74
CA LEU A 189 7.67 -22.70 7.69
C LEU A 189 8.00 -24.13 7.30
#